data_AF-A0A1M6XWY8-F1
#
_entry.id   AF-A0A1M6XWY8-F1
#
_cell.length_a   1.000
_cell.length_b   1.000
_cell.length_c   1.000
_cell.angle_alpha   90.00
_cell.angle_beta   90.00
_cell.angle_gamma   90.00
#
_symmetry.space_group_name_H-M   'P 1'
#
loop_
_entity.id
_entity.type
_entity.pdbx_description
1 polymer ?
#
loop_
_entity_poly.entity_id
_entity_poly.type
_entity_poly.pdbx_seq_one_letter_code
_entity_poly.pdbx_strand_id
1 'polypeptide(L)' 'LFRANDGRLINADVNGAFQIMRKVFPNVSADGIEGVVLRPVVVVAA' A
#
# COMPACT_ATOMS: atom_id res chain seq x y z
N LEU A 1 -10.14 -0.63 -9.94
CA LEU A 1 -8.69 -0.86 -10.16
C LEU A 1 -8.04 0.47 -10.56
N PHE A 2 -6.91 0.82 -9.95
CA PHE A 2 -6.06 1.96 -10.33
C PHE A 2 -5.07 1.50 -11.43
N ARG A 3 -4.78 2.36 -12.40
CA ARG A 3 -3.79 2.10 -13.46
C ARG A 3 -2.58 3.00 -13.26
N ALA A 4 -1.42 2.40 -12.99
CA ALA A 4 -0.16 3.11 -12.86
C ALA A 4 0.35 3.61 -14.22
N ASN A 5 1.34 4.52 -14.18
CA ASN A 5 1.90 5.14 -15.38
C ASN A 5 2.59 4.13 -16.33
N ASP A 6 3.01 2.98 -15.80
CA ASP A 6 3.58 1.87 -16.56
C ASP A 6 2.53 0.84 -17.03
N GLY A 7 1.24 1.15 -16.86
CA GLY A 7 0.13 0.32 -17.30
C GLY A 7 -0.29 -0.78 -16.31
N ARG A 8 0.41 -0.96 -15.18
CA ARG A 8 0.02 -1.96 -14.17
C ARG A 8 -1.33 -1.63 -13.54
N LEU A 9 -2.16 -2.66 -13.35
CA LEU A 9 -3.41 -2.56 -12.60
C LEU A 9 -3.16 -2.92 -11.14
N ILE A 10 -3.56 -2.02 -10.24
CA ILE A 10 -3.40 -2.17 -8.79
C ILE A 10 -4.78 -1.99 -8.16
N ASN A 11 -5.04 -2.62 -7.02
CA ASN A 11 -6.23 -2.29 -6.23
C ASN A 11 -6.19 -0.79 -5.87
N ALA A 12 -7.32 -0.09 -6.05
CA ALA A 12 -7.37 1.37 -5.86
C ALA A 12 -7.10 1.78 -4.41
N ASP A 13 -7.62 1.02 -3.44
CA ASP A 13 -7.45 1.29 -2.02
C ASP A 13 -5.98 1.07 -1.59
N VAL A 14 -5.35 0.03 -2.15
CA VAL A 14 -3.92 -0.24 -1.94
C VAL A 14 -3.07 0.91 -2.46
N ASN A 15 -3.36 1.42 -3.67
CA ASN A 15 -2.67 2.59 -4.20
C ASN A 15 -2.89 3.83 -3.32
N GLY A 16 -4.12 4.06 -2.84
CA GLY A 16 -4.44 5.16 -1.92
C GLY A 16 -3.63 5.09 -0.62
N ALA A 17 -3.57 3.92 0.02
CA ALA A 17 -2.79 3.72 1.24
C ALA A 17 -1.30 4.02 1.02
N PHE A 18 -0.70 3.53 -0.07
CA PHE A 18 0.70 3.80 -0.39
C PHE A 18 0.99 5.29 -0.64
N GLN A 19 0.09 6.01 -1.31
CA GLN A 19 0.25 7.44 -1.55
C GLN A 19 0.16 8.27 -0.26
N ILE A 20 -0.69 7.86 0.69
CA ILE A 20 -0.74 8.47 2.03
C ILE A 20 0.57 8.22 2.77
N MET A 21 1.08 6.97 2.76
CA MET A 21 2.35 6.63 3.40
C MET A 21 3.49 7.49 2.85
N ARG A 22 3.59 7.66 1.53
CA ARG A 22 4.60 8.54 0.91
C ARG A 22 4.44 10.01 1.28
N LYS A 23 3.22 10.48 1.52
CA LYS A 23 2.94 11.86 1.92
C LYS A 23 3.33 12.12 3.38
N VAL A 24 2.98 11.21 4.27
CA VAL A 24 3.20 11.35 5.72
C VAL A 24 4.63 10.96 6.11
N PHE A 25 5.19 9.96 5.43
CA PHE A 25 6.54 9.44 5.62
C PHE A 25 7.31 9.53 4.30
N PRO A 26 7.83 10.72 3.94
CA PRO A 26 8.49 10.94 2.65
C PRO A 26 9.71 10.04 2.41
N ASN A 27 10.34 9.54 3.48
CA ASN A 27 11.52 8.67 3.43
C ASN A 27 11.20 7.20 3.73
N VAL A 28 9.95 6.75 3.58
CA VAL A 28 9.52 5.37 3.90
C VAL A 28 10.30 4.28 3.17
N SER A 29 10.95 4.60 2.04
CA SER A 29 11.79 3.65 1.29
C SER A 29 13.26 3.63 1.74
N ALA A 30 13.72 4.60 2.54
CA ALA A 30 15.11 4.69 2.98
C ALA A 30 15.31 3.97 4.32
N ASP A 31 14.47 4.30 5.30
CA ASP A 31 14.57 3.73 6.66
C ASP A 31 13.67 2.50 6.84
N GLY A 32 12.76 2.27 5.87
CA GLY A 32 11.77 1.22 5.93
C GLY A 32 10.66 1.50 6.96
N ILE A 33 9.75 0.54 7.11
CA ILE A 33 8.75 0.56 8.19
C ILE A 33 9.23 -0.40 9.28
N GLU A 34 9.59 0.14 10.44
CA GLU A 34 10.11 -0.65 11.57
C GLU A 34 9.06 -1.61 12.16
N GLY A 35 7.77 -1.29 12.03
CA GLY A 35 6.68 -2.12 12.55
C GLY A 35 5.37 -1.94 11.81
N VAL A 36 4.70 -3.07 11.51
CA VAL A 36 3.36 -3.10 10.91
C VAL A 36 2.40 -3.71 11.91
N VAL A 37 1.49 -2.89 12.45
CA VAL A 37 0.53 -3.32 13.48
C VAL A 37 -0.61 -4.17 12.91
N LEU A 38 -1.01 -3.90 11.66
CA LEU A 38 -2.11 -4.62 11.00
C LEU A 38 -1.69 -5.12 9.62
N ARG A 39 -1.83 -6.43 9.38
CA ARG A 39 -1.65 -7.04 8.05
C ARG A 39 -2.97 -7.69 7.65
N PRO A 40 -3.74 -7.10 6.73
CA PRO A 40 -4.96 -7.73 6.23
C PRO A 40 -4.62 -9.10 5.64
N VAL A 41 -5.38 -10.12 6.05
CA VAL A 41 -5.32 -11.46 5.48
C VAL A 41 -6.65 -11.75 4.79
N VAL A 42 -6.58 -12.49 3.69
CA VAL A 42 -7.79 -12.97 3.04
C VAL A 42 -8.38 -14.07 3.92
N VAL A 43 -9.61 -13.87 4.38
CA VAL A 43 -10.39 -14.90 5.07
C VAL A 43 -11.44 -15.40 4.08
N VAL A 44 -11.42 -16.71 3.80
CA VAL A 44 -12.47 -17.35 2.99
C VAL A 44 -13.51 -17.87 3.96
N ALA A 45 -14.76 -17.42 3.82
CA ALA A 45 -15.88 -17.95 4.59
C ALA A 45 -16.16 -19.40 4.15
N ALA A 46 -16.40 -20.29 5.12
CA ALA A 46 -16.75 -21.69 4.89
C ALA A 46 -18.17 -21.84 4.31
#